data_AF-A0A2G6M1A4-F1
#
_entry.id   AF-A0A2G6M1A4-F1
#
_cell.length_a   1.000
_cell.length_b   1.000
_cell.length_c   1.000
_cell.angle_alpha   90.00
_cell.angle_beta   90.00
_cell.angle_gamma   90.00
#
_symmetry.space_group_name_H-M   'P 1'
#
loop_
_entity.id
_entity.type
_entity.pdbx_description
1 polymer ?
#
loop_
_entity_poly.entity_id
_entity_poly.type
_entity_poly.pdbx_seq_one_letter_code
_entity_poly.pdbx_strand_id
1 'polypeptide(L)'
;MYIFGSLNRWITVEYRAFCQIFRRKAVLNIRRKNTCFSSAEFSATLGSTERIVTCAVGFGVGLGLPIFLSVLFYAIFANPFVLLLPFPFAAAVLAAFLYSPKGYCIQNGNVHVRRRIGNTKGLKIVQIKSIRFPSAIPAGLTFCLLGVGGVFGSFGLYWNRYWGIWRSYVTDPSNSLELITEYGEHLILSPDEPELFIEVIKQVKDVAILSKYPQ
;
A
#
# COMPACT_ATOMS: atom_id res chain seq x y z
N MET A 1 9.58 7.74 -57.25
CA MET A 1 8.52 7.52 -56.24
C MET A 1 9.15 7.71 -54.87
N TYR A 2 9.38 8.98 -54.52
CA TYR A 2 9.85 9.46 -53.23
C TYR A 2 8.62 9.66 -52.31
N ILE A 3 8.85 9.85 -51.01
CA ILE A 3 7.86 10.12 -49.93
C ILE A 3 7.50 8.86 -49.10
N PHE A 4 8.53 8.24 -48.52
CA PHE A 4 8.43 7.50 -47.26
C PHE A 4 9.60 8.00 -46.39
N GLY A 5 9.34 8.80 -45.35
CA GLY A 5 10.43 9.16 -44.44
C GLY A 5 10.26 10.38 -43.53
N SER A 6 9.22 11.20 -43.65
CA SER A 6 9.23 12.54 -43.03
C SER A 6 8.13 12.84 -42.00
N LEU A 7 7.40 11.85 -41.46
CA LEU A 7 6.39 12.14 -40.40
C LEU A 7 6.59 11.43 -39.05
N ASN A 8 7.35 10.33 -38.95
CA ASN A 8 7.52 9.62 -37.67
C ASN A 8 8.63 10.17 -36.75
N ARG A 9 9.37 11.20 -37.19
CA ARG A 9 10.52 11.73 -36.43
C ARG A 9 10.16 12.88 -35.49
N TRP A 10 8.97 13.49 -35.61
CA TRP A 10 8.59 14.65 -34.80
C TRP A 10 7.89 14.30 -33.48
N ILE A 11 7.16 13.18 -33.40
CA ILE A 11 6.39 12.83 -32.18
C ILE A 11 7.28 12.20 -31.08
N THR A 12 8.44 11.63 -31.42
CA THR A 12 9.32 10.96 -30.45
C THR A 12 10.30 11.89 -29.74
N VAL A 13 10.49 13.13 -30.24
CA VAL A 13 11.47 14.07 -29.68
C VAL A 13 10.90 14.86 -28.50
N GLU A 14 9.61 15.20 -28.51
CA GLU A 14 8.98 15.94 -27.40
C GLU A 14 8.84 15.11 -26.12
N TYR A 15 8.55 13.81 -26.23
CA TYR A 15 8.46 12.93 -25.05
C TYR A 15 9.80 12.75 -24.33
N ARG A 16 10.93 12.74 -25.04
CA ARG A 16 12.25 12.65 -24.41
C ARG A 16 12.65 13.94 -23.68
N ALA A 17 12.26 15.09 -24.20
CA ALA A 17 12.56 16.39 -23.57
C ALA A 17 11.74 16.59 -22.29
N PHE A 18 10.46 16.21 -22.28
CA PHE A 18 9.60 16.31 -21.09
C PHE A 18 10.04 15.34 -19.98
N CYS A 19 10.42 14.10 -20.33
CA CYS A 19 10.99 13.14 -19.38
C CYS A 19 12.34 13.61 -18.80
N GLN A 20 13.20 14.29 -19.57
CA GLN A 20 14.49 14.79 -19.07
C GLN A 20 14.35 15.96 -18.09
N ILE A 21 13.34 16.82 -18.26
CA ILE A 21 13.10 17.96 -17.37
C ILE A 21 12.51 17.49 -16.03
N PHE A 22 11.62 16.48 -16.03
CA PHE A 22 11.16 15.84 -14.80
C PHE A 22 12.29 15.06 -14.09
N ARG A 23 13.18 14.41 -14.84
CA ARG A 23 14.39 13.76 -14.28
C ARG A 23 15.30 14.75 -13.55
N ARG A 24 15.43 15.99 -14.02
CA ARG A 24 16.30 16.99 -13.38
C ARG A 24 15.75 17.53 -12.06
N LYS A 25 14.43 17.70 -11.91
CA LYS A 25 13.83 18.11 -10.62
C LYS A 25 13.82 16.98 -9.59
N ALA A 26 13.60 15.73 -10.02
CA ALA A 26 13.69 14.57 -9.12
C ALA A 26 15.14 14.32 -8.64
N VAL A 27 16.14 14.44 -9.54
CA VAL A 27 17.56 14.22 -9.20
C VAL A 27 18.15 15.34 -8.33
N LEU A 28 17.68 16.58 -8.46
CA LEU A 28 18.21 17.69 -7.65
C LEU A 28 17.72 17.68 -6.20
N ASN A 29 16.58 17.03 -5.89
CA ASN A 29 16.16 16.85 -4.50
C ASN A 29 16.81 15.63 -3.81
N ILE A 30 17.49 14.77 -4.58
CA ILE A 30 18.29 13.66 -4.06
C ILE A 30 19.68 14.13 -3.60
N ARG A 31 20.17 15.28 -4.09
CA ARG A 31 21.55 15.75 -3.87
C ARG A 31 21.84 16.44 -2.52
N ARG A 32 20.88 16.49 -1.59
CA ARG A 32 21.04 17.13 -0.26
C ARG A 32 20.98 16.19 0.95
N LYS A 33 21.10 14.87 0.74
CA LYS A 33 21.17 13.90 1.83
C LYS A 33 22.34 12.94 1.66
N ASN A 34 23.53 13.51 1.46
CA ASN A 34 24.78 12.78 1.59
C ASN A 34 25.19 12.77 3.06
N THR A 35 24.63 11.83 3.82
CA THR A 35 25.23 11.17 5.00
C THR A 35 24.19 10.18 5.55
N CYS A 36 24.50 8.88 5.47
CA CYS A 36 23.71 7.74 5.95
C CYS A 36 22.33 7.51 5.28
N PHE A 37 22.27 6.58 4.32
CA PHE A 37 21.09 5.84 3.83
C PHE A 37 19.74 6.50 4.15
N SER A 38 19.46 7.61 3.46
CA SER A 38 18.28 8.44 3.69
C SER A 38 17.01 7.64 3.45
N SER A 39 16.10 7.67 4.42
CA SER A 39 14.76 7.10 4.31
C SER A 39 14.05 7.60 3.05
N ALA A 40 13.81 6.70 2.09
CA ALA A 40 12.87 6.97 1.01
C ALA A 40 11.46 6.69 1.55
N GLU A 41 10.61 7.72 1.61
CA GLU A 41 9.23 7.63 2.06
C GLU A 41 8.29 7.71 0.87
N PHE A 42 7.34 6.79 0.80
CA PHE A 42 6.31 6.70 -0.22
C PHE A 42 4.95 6.74 0.46
N SER A 43 4.05 7.57 -0.04
CA SER A 43 2.70 7.67 0.50
C SER A 43 1.83 6.52 0.01
N ALA A 44 0.79 6.20 0.79
CA ALA A 44 -0.25 5.22 0.44
C ALA A 44 -1.60 5.94 0.50
N THR A 45 -1.98 6.56 -0.61
CA THR A 45 -3.22 7.32 -0.71
C THR A 45 -4.38 6.36 -0.93
N LEU A 46 -5.48 6.56 -0.18
CA LEU A 46 -6.68 5.75 -0.36
C LEU A 46 -7.28 5.98 -1.75
N GLY A 47 -7.49 4.90 -2.50
CA GLY A 47 -8.16 4.91 -3.79
C GLY A 47 -9.62 5.39 -3.69
N SER A 48 -10.17 5.87 -4.80
CA SER A 48 -11.52 6.44 -4.84
C SER A 48 -12.61 5.41 -4.50
N THR A 49 -12.42 4.14 -4.91
CA THR A 49 -13.33 3.03 -4.60
C THR A 49 -13.33 2.73 -3.11
N GLU A 50 -12.15 2.69 -2.49
CA GLU A 50 -11.97 2.41 -1.07
C GLU A 50 -12.53 3.53 -0.20
N ARG A 51 -12.48 4.78 -0.67
CA ARG A 51 -13.14 5.91 0.00
C ARG A 51 -14.66 5.74 0.02
N ILE A 52 -15.26 5.35 -1.10
CA ILE A 52 -16.70 5.11 -1.19
C ILE A 52 -17.10 3.94 -0.29
N VAL A 53 -16.36 2.83 -0.33
CA VAL A 53 -16.60 1.66 0.53
C VAL A 53 -16.46 2.02 2.01
N THR A 54 -15.44 2.80 2.36
CA THR A 54 -15.21 3.25 3.74
C THR A 54 -16.35 4.16 4.22
N CYS A 55 -16.82 5.09 3.38
CA CYS A 55 -17.95 5.96 3.72
C CYS A 55 -19.27 5.17 3.85
N ALA A 56 -19.61 4.36 2.85
CA ALA A 56 -20.89 3.65 2.82
C ALA A 56 -20.95 2.52 3.86
N VAL A 57 -19.93 1.66 3.90
CA VAL A 57 -19.93 0.48 4.78
C VAL A 57 -19.42 0.83 6.17
N GLY A 58 -18.34 1.61 6.26
CA GLY A 58 -17.74 1.98 7.56
C GLY A 58 -18.63 2.93 8.37
N PHE A 59 -19.00 4.07 7.79
CA PHE A 59 -19.80 5.07 8.51
C PHE A 59 -21.31 4.80 8.39
N GLY A 60 -21.81 4.48 7.20
CA GLY A 60 -23.24 4.21 6.98
C GLY A 60 -23.72 2.97 7.74
N VAL A 61 -23.17 1.81 7.42
CA VAL A 61 -23.58 0.54 8.07
C VAL A 61 -22.94 0.39 9.44
N GLY A 62 -21.64 0.65 9.56
CA GLY A 62 -20.90 0.43 10.81
C GLY A 62 -21.30 1.37 11.96
N LEU A 63 -21.70 2.62 11.69
CA LEU A 63 -22.14 3.57 12.73
C LEU A 63 -23.61 3.93 12.61
N GLY A 64 -24.11 4.21 11.41
CA GLY A 64 -25.49 4.64 11.20
C GLY A 64 -26.52 3.59 11.64
N LEU A 65 -26.35 2.32 11.26
CA LEU A 65 -27.27 1.25 11.63
C LEU A 65 -27.35 0.99 13.15
N PRO A 66 -26.24 0.84 13.90
CA PRO A 66 -26.31 0.64 15.34
C PRO A 66 -26.85 1.87 16.08
N ILE A 67 -26.56 3.10 15.61
CA ILE A 67 -27.17 4.31 16.18
C ILE A 67 -28.69 4.29 15.96
N PHE A 68 -29.15 4.01 14.74
CA PHE A 68 -30.57 3.95 14.42
C PHE A 68 -31.29 2.87 15.25
N LEU A 69 -30.73 1.67 15.32
CA LEU A 69 -31.25 0.58 16.15
C LEU A 69 -31.28 0.98 17.62
N SER A 70 -30.22 1.63 18.14
CA SER A 70 -30.17 2.03 19.55
C SER A 70 -31.30 2.98 19.93
N VAL A 71 -31.63 3.95 19.07
CA VAL A 71 -32.74 4.90 19.29
C VAL A 71 -34.09 4.18 19.21
N LEU A 72 -34.27 3.30 18.21
CA LEU A 72 -35.50 2.53 18.05
C LEU A 72 -35.75 1.60 19.25
N PHE A 73 -34.72 0.86 19.69
CA PHE A 73 -34.83 0.01 20.87
C PHE A 73 -35.05 0.80 22.15
N TYR A 74 -34.41 1.96 22.31
CA TYR A 74 -34.67 2.84 23.46
C TYR A 74 -36.14 3.28 23.49
N ALA A 75 -36.73 3.64 22.35
CA ALA A 75 -38.14 4.03 22.28
C ALA A 75 -39.12 2.90 22.65
N ILE A 76 -38.77 1.64 22.36
CA ILE A 76 -39.63 0.47 22.63
C ILE A 76 -39.47 -0.03 24.07
N PHE A 77 -38.23 -0.14 24.55
CA PHE A 77 -37.92 -0.81 25.82
C PHE A 77 -37.60 0.13 26.97
N ALA A 78 -37.44 1.45 26.71
CA ALA A 78 -37.05 2.48 27.68
C ALA A 78 -35.80 2.14 28.50
N ASN A 79 -34.96 1.24 28.00
CA ASN A 79 -33.75 0.79 28.68
C ASN A 79 -32.56 1.64 28.24
N PRO A 80 -31.89 2.38 29.14
CA PRO A 80 -30.77 3.25 28.78
C PRO A 80 -29.53 2.49 28.31
N PHE A 81 -29.36 1.21 28.70
CA PHE A 81 -28.20 0.41 28.28
C PHE A 81 -28.13 0.19 26.77
N VAL A 82 -29.27 0.28 26.06
CA VAL A 82 -29.31 0.07 24.60
C VAL A 82 -28.64 1.21 23.83
N LEU A 83 -28.49 2.39 24.45
CA LEU A 83 -27.73 3.51 23.88
C LEU A 83 -26.21 3.26 23.84
N LEU A 84 -25.71 2.24 24.55
CA LEU A 84 -24.29 1.83 24.50
C LEU A 84 -23.97 0.92 23.30
N LEU A 85 -24.99 0.44 22.59
CA LEU A 85 -24.82 -0.44 21.43
C LEU A 85 -23.88 0.09 20.32
N PRO A 86 -23.86 1.39 19.94
CA PRO A 86 -22.94 1.89 18.92
C PRO A 86 -21.47 1.97 19.38
N PHE A 87 -21.19 1.95 20.68
CA PHE A 87 -19.85 2.13 21.23
C PHE A 87 -18.82 1.09 20.75
N PRO A 88 -19.09 -0.23 20.80
CA PRO A 88 -18.15 -1.23 20.27
C PRO A 88 -17.91 -1.09 18.77
N PHE A 89 -18.93 -0.69 17.99
CA PHE A 89 -18.77 -0.47 16.56
C PHE A 89 -17.91 0.76 16.26
N ALA A 90 -18.12 1.86 16.99
CA ALA A 90 -17.27 3.04 16.90
C ALA A 90 -15.82 2.74 17.28
N ALA A 91 -15.60 1.95 18.33
CA ALA A 91 -14.28 1.49 18.71
C ALA A 91 -13.63 0.64 17.59
N ALA A 92 -14.39 -0.25 16.94
CA ALA A 92 -13.90 -1.07 15.83
C ALA A 92 -13.50 -0.23 14.60
N VAL A 93 -14.33 0.73 14.19
CA VAL A 93 -14.03 1.65 13.07
C VAL A 93 -12.80 2.50 13.39
N LEU A 94 -12.70 3.02 14.61
CA LEU A 94 -11.56 3.80 15.06
C LEU A 94 -10.27 2.96 15.08
N ALA A 95 -10.35 1.72 15.56
CA ALA A 95 -9.22 0.79 15.53
C ALA A 95 -8.77 0.52 14.10
N ALA A 96 -9.71 0.22 13.17
CA ALA A 96 -9.39 0.03 11.76
C ALA A 96 -8.68 1.26 11.16
N PHE A 97 -9.14 2.47 11.49
CA PHE A 97 -8.51 3.72 11.05
C PHE A 97 -7.09 3.91 11.60
N LEU A 98 -6.84 3.53 12.86
CA LEU A 98 -5.52 3.63 13.49
C LEU A 98 -4.53 2.59 12.94
N TYR A 99 -5.01 1.41 12.56
CA TYR A 99 -4.19 0.36 11.96
C TYR A 99 -4.06 0.46 10.43
N SER A 100 -4.74 1.42 9.79
CA SER A 100 -4.65 1.64 8.35
C SER A 100 -3.24 2.07 7.92
N PRO A 101 -2.71 1.50 6.83
CA PRO A 101 -1.42 1.90 6.26
C PRO A 101 -1.48 3.33 5.69
N LYS A 102 -0.47 4.14 6.04
CA LYS A 102 -0.31 5.52 5.56
C LYS A 102 0.77 5.69 4.50
N GLY A 103 1.71 4.76 4.45
CA GLY A 103 2.85 4.85 3.56
C GLY A 103 3.86 3.74 3.82
N TYR A 104 4.95 3.79 3.07
CA TYR A 104 6.04 2.83 3.09
C TYR A 104 7.34 3.60 3.22
N CYS A 105 8.24 3.12 4.07
CA CYS A 105 9.57 3.70 4.19
C CYS A 105 10.64 2.64 4.03
N ILE A 106 11.65 2.94 3.21
CA ILE A 106 12.82 2.11 3.03
C ILE A 106 13.93 2.66 3.93
N GLN A 107 14.33 1.91 4.96
CA GLN A 107 15.35 2.32 5.92
C GLN A 107 16.26 1.14 6.26
N ASN A 108 17.58 1.37 6.28
CA ASN A 108 18.59 0.36 6.65
C ASN A 108 18.47 -0.97 5.87
N GLY A 109 18.15 -0.88 4.57
CA GLY A 109 17.93 -2.07 3.73
C GLY A 109 16.64 -2.85 4.06
N ASN A 110 15.72 -2.28 4.84
CA ASN A 110 14.43 -2.87 5.16
C ASN A 110 13.28 -2.03 4.60
N VAL A 111 12.24 -2.69 4.10
CA VAL A 111 10.96 -2.10 3.77
C VAL A 111 10.06 -2.14 5.00
N HIS A 112 9.65 -0.96 5.48
CA HIS A 112 8.72 -0.83 6.59
C HIS A 112 7.41 -0.23 6.10
N VAL A 113 6.30 -0.78 6.61
CA VAL A 113 4.97 -0.21 6.39
C VAL A 113 4.67 0.74 7.55
N ARG A 114 4.45 2.02 7.23
CA ARG A 114 4.04 3.06 8.17
C ARG A 114 2.54 2.98 8.40
N ARG A 115 2.16 2.86 9.67
CA ARG A 115 0.78 2.90 10.16
C ARG A 115 0.67 3.98 11.23
N ARG A 116 -0.53 4.42 11.61
CA ARG A 116 -0.67 5.38 12.73
C ARG A 116 -0.24 4.72 14.05
N ILE A 117 -0.53 3.43 14.23
CA ILE A 117 -0.15 2.63 15.39
C ILE A 117 0.36 1.26 14.90
N GLY A 118 1.46 0.79 15.50
CA GLY A 118 2.00 -0.56 15.23
C GLY A 118 2.74 -0.68 13.89
N ASN A 119 3.94 -0.10 13.83
CA ASN A 119 4.84 -0.27 12.68
C ASN A 119 5.12 -1.75 12.42
N THR A 120 5.15 -2.14 11.14
CA THR A 120 5.39 -3.55 10.77
C THR A 120 6.86 -3.90 10.96
N LYS A 121 7.14 -5.17 11.29
CA LYS A 121 8.51 -5.72 11.22
C LYS A 121 9.05 -5.46 9.81
N GLY A 122 10.22 -4.82 9.72
CA GLY A 122 10.83 -4.48 8.44
C GLY A 122 11.13 -5.73 7.63
N LEU A 123 10.73 -5.75 6.35
CA LEU A 123 11.10 -6.79 5.42
C LEU A 123 12.48 -6.48 4.84
N LYS A 124 13.46 -7.38 5.00
CA LYS A 124 14.81 -7.18 4.45
C LYS A 124 14.76 -7.20 2.93
N ILE A 125 15.29 -6.16 2.28
CA ILE A 125 15.32 -6.04 0.81
C ILE A 125 16.15 -7.16 0.18
N VAL A 126 17.20 -7.61 0.88
CA VAL A 126 18.03 -8.74 0.43
C VAL A 126 17.21 -10.03 0.27
N GLN A 127 16.16 -10.21 1.08
CA GLN A 127 15.29 -11.40 1.00
C GLN A 127 14.28 -11.31 -0.15
N ILE A 128 14.18 -10.19 -0.86
CA ILE A 128 13.24 -10.03 -1.97
C ILE A 128 13.82 -10.76 -3.19
N LYS A 129 13.18 -11.85 -3.60
CA LYS A 129 13.54 -12.64 -4.78
C LYS A 129 13.06 -11.97 -6.05
N SER A 130 11.79 -11.56 -6.09
CA SER A 130 11.19 -10.92 -7.26
C SER A 130 10.13 -9.89 -6.86
N ILE A 131 9.88 -8.97 -7.79
CA ILE A 131 8.89 -7.91 -7.66
C ILE A 131 7.99 -8.00 -8.88
N ARG A 132 6.67 -8.01 -8.68
CA ARG A 132 5.66 -8.01 -9.75
C ARG A 132 4.77 -6.78 -9.65
N PHE A 133 4.59 -6.13 -10.79
CA PHE A 133 3.68 -4.99 -10.97
C PHE A 133 2.97 -5.16 -12.32
N PRO A 134 1.62 -5.14 -12.38
CA PRO A 134 0.68 -5.11 -11.24
C PRO A 134 0.77 -6.37 -10.37
N SER A 135 0.27 -6.30 -9.13
CA SER A 135 0.26 -7.45 -8.22
C SER A 135 -0.54 -8.61 -8.79
N ALA A 136 -0.06 -9.85 -8.63
CA ALA A 136 -0.89 -11.01 -8.93
C ALA A 136 -2.14 -11.04 -8.01
N ILE A 137 -3.23 -11.62 -8.51
CA ILE A 137 -4.42 -11.90 -7.71
C ILE A 137 -4.32 -13.36 -7.28
N PRO A 138 -4.43 -13.67 -5.96
CA PRO A 138 -4.38 -15.05 -5.51
C PRO A 138 -5.57 -15.84 -6.07
N ALA A 139 -5.30 -16.99 -6.67
CA ALA A 139 -6.36 -17.86 -7.19
C ALA A 139 -7.18 -18.46 -6.04
N GLY A 140 -8.49 -18.65 -6.24
CA GLY A 140 -9.35 -19.30 -5.25
C GLY A 140 -9.73 -18.44 -4.04
N LEU A 141 -10.27 -19.09 -3.01
CA LEU A 141 -10.79 -18.44 -1.81
C LEU A 141 -9.65 -17.93 -0.92
N THR A 142 -9.75 -16.66 -0.55
CA THR A 142 -8.81 -16.00 0.36
C THR A 142 -9.51 -15.66 1.66
N PHE A 143 -8.91 -16.05 2.79
CA PHE A 143 -9.42 -15.78 4.12
C PHE A 143 -8.56 -14.71 4.81
N CYS A 144 -9.20 -13.70 5.40
CA CYS A 144 -8.53 -12.75 6.27
C CYS A 144 -8.37 -13.37 7.66
N LEU A 145 -7.15 -13.71 8.05
CA LEU A 145 -6.87 -14.27 9.38
C LEU A 145 -6.84 -13.17 10.44
N LEU A 146 -6.08 -12.10 10.16
CA LEU A 146 -5.86 -11.00 11.09
C LEU A 146 -5.69 -9.71 10.29
N GLY A 147 -6.79 -9.03 10.02
CA GLY A 147 -6.77 -7.82 9.20
C GLY A 147 -8.14 -7.22 8.96
N VAL A 148 -8.14 -6.13 8.21
CA VAL A 148 -9.35 -5.44 7.75
C VAL A 148 -9.32 -5.44 6.23
N GLY A 149 -10.40 -5.91 5.61
CA GLY A 149 -10.62 -5.85 4.17
C GLY A 149 -11.72 -4.87 3.83
N GLY A 150 -11.44 -3.91 2.96
CA GLY A 150 -12.40 -2.97 2.38
C GLY A 150 -12.46 -1.60 3.07
N VAL A 151 -12.56 -1.57 4.40
CA VAL A 151 -12.61 -0.30 5.15
C VAL A 151 -11.18 0.22 5.36
N PHE A 152 -10.86 1.38 4.78
CA PHE A 152 -9.51 1.95 4.70
C PHE A 152 -8.48 1.08 3.94
N GLY A 153 -8.94 0.26 2.99
CA GLY A 153 -8.10 -0.63 2.18
C GLY A 153 -8.09 -2.08 2.67
N SER A 154 -7.13 -2.86 2.19
CA SER A 154 -6.90 -4.27 2.54
C SER A 154 -5.57 -4.39 3.26
N PHE A 155 -5.60 -4.54 4.58
CA PHE A 155 -4.40 -4.63 5.39
C PHE A 155 -4.48 -5.72 6.46
N GLY A 156 -3.43 -6.52 6.55
CA GLY A 156 -3.30 -7.58 7.55
C GLY A 156 -2.71 -8.87 7.02
N LEU A 157 -3.03 -9.96 7.72
CA LEU A 157 -2.61 -11.32 7.43
C LEU A 157 -3.74 -12.06 6.73
N TYR A 158 -3.45 -12.57 5.54
CA TYR A 158 -4.36 -13.33 4.72
C TYR A 158 -3.83 -14.74 4.53
N TRP A 159 -4.72 -15.68 4.27
CA TRP A 159 -4.38 -17.05 3.94
C TRP A 159 -5.13 -17.49 2.70
N ASN A 160 -4.43 -18.22 1.83
CA ASN A 160 -4.99 -18.87 0.67
C ASN A 160 -4.32 -20.24 0.51
N ARG A 161 -5.07 -21.23 0.01
CA ARG A 161 -4.55 -22.56 -0.32
C ARG A 161 -3.34 -22.54 -1.26
N TYR A 162 -3.29 -21.62 -2.22
CA TYR A 162 -2.22 -21.58 -3.23
C TYR A 162 -0.96 -20.83 -2.77
N TRP A 163 -1.13 -19.76 -1.98
CA TRP A 163 -0.01 -18.89 -1.55
C TRP A 163 0.37 -19.09 -0.08
N GLY A 164 -0.37 -19.91 0.66
CA GLY A 164 -0.22 -20.05 2.10
C GLY A 164 -0.60 -18.76 2.83
N ILE A 165 0.14 -18.44 3.89
CA ILE A 165 -0.03 -17.21 4.68
C ILE A 165 0.74 -16.08 4.01
N TRP A 166 0.07 -14.96 3.74
CA TRP A 166 0.65 -13.79 3.11
C TRP A 166 0.15 -12.49 3.75
N ARG A 167 0.84 -11.38 3.48
CA ARG A 167 0.52 -10.07 4.07
C ARG A 167 0.07 -9.10 2.98
N SER A 168 -1.04 -8.43 3.21
CA SER A 168 -1.53 -7.34 2.36
C SER A 168 -1.39 -6.02 3.11
N TYR A 169 -0.96 -4.96 2.42
CA TYR A 169 -1.06 -3.58 2.85
C TYR A 169 -1.40 -2.71 1.66
N VAL A 170 -2.60 -2.89 1.11
CA VAL A 170 -3.09 -2.21 -0.08
C VAL A 170 -4.09 -1.13 0.32
N THR A 171 -3.87 0.10 -0.13
CA THR A 171 -4.78 1.24 0.01
C THR A 171 -5.45 1.60 -1.32
N ASP A 172 -4.77 1.32 -2.43
CA ASP A 172 -5.26 1.49 -3.79
C ASP A 172 -4.90 0.26 -4.63
N PRO A 173 -5.89 -0.53 -5.09
CA PRO A 173 -5.67 -1.71 -5.92
C PRO A 173 -5.04 -1.39 -7.28
N SER A 174 -5.17 -0.16 -7.78
CA SER A 174 -4.63 0.21 -9.10
C SER A 174 -3.11 0.27 -9.12
N ASN A 175 -2.49 0.62 -7.99
CA ASN A 175 -1.05 0.75 -7.81
C ASN A 175 -0.45 -0.41 -7.02
N SER A 176 -1.12 -1.57 -7.00
CA SER A 176 -0.67 -2.70 -6.20
C SER A 176 0.56 -3.38 -6.81
N LEU A 177 1.53 -3.67 -5.96
CA LEU A 177 2.75 -4.41 -6.26
C LEU A 177 2.90 -5.60 -5.32
N GLU A 178 3.44 -6.68 -5.84
CA GLU A 178 3.71 -7.91 -5.11
C GLU A 178 5.22 -8.08 -4.93
N LEU A 179 5.67 -8.21 -3.69
CA LEU A 179 7.02 -8.60 -3.32
C LEU A 179 7.02 -10.07 -2.91
N ILE A 180 7.90 -10.85 -3.52
CA ILE A 180 8.05 -12.28 -3.22
C ILE A 180 9.41 -12.48 -2.60
N THR A 181 9.41 -13.08 -1.42
CA THR A 181 10.65 -13.36 -0.70
C THR A 181 11.30 -14.65 -1.20
N GLU A 182 12.59 -14.84 -0.89
CA GLU A 182 13.32 -16.09 -1.16
C GLU A 182 12.68 -17.31 -0.47
N TYR A 183 11.97 -17.08 0.64
CA TYR A 183 11.23 -18.10 1.39
C TYR A 183 9.83 -18.38 0.83
N GLY A 184 9.43 -17.71 -0.26
CA GLY A 184 8.10 -17.87 -0.85
C GLY A 184 6.98 -17.10 -0.13
N GLU A 185 7.30 -16.24 0.83
CA GLU A 185 6.29 -15.34 1.42
C GLU A 185 5.90 -14.24 0.42
N HIS A 186 4.61 -13.98 0.31
CA HIS A 186 4.04 -12.91 -0.52
C HIS A 186 3.69 -11.68 0.34
N LEU A 187 4.11 -10.50 -0.12
CA LEU A 187 3.79 -9.22 0.49
C LEU A 187 3.24 -8.27 -0.58
N ILE A 188 1.98 -7.85 -0.44
CA ILE A 188 1.35 -6.90 -1.37
C ILE A 188 1.36 -5.50 -0.77
N LEU A 189 1.86 -4.53 -1.52
CA LEU A 189 1.93 -3.11 -1.15
C LEU A 189 1.28 -2.27 -2.26
N SER A 190 0.91 -1.01 -1.99
CA SER A 190 0.42 -0.08 -3.00
C SER A 190 0.94 1.35 -2.77
N PRO A 191 2.24 1.60 -3.03
CA PRO A 191 2.78 2.96 -3.00
C PRO A 191 2.17 3.79 -4.14
N ASP A 192 2.02 5.10 -3.90
CA ASP A 192 1.49 6.04 -4.91
C ASP A 192 2.35 6.09 -6.19
N GLU A 193 3.65 5.82 -6.08
CA GLU A 193 4.61 5.79 -7.19
C GLU A 193 5.31 4.40 -7.28
N PRO A 194 4.65 3.38 -7.88
CA PRO A 194 5.16 2.01 -7.87
C PRO A 194 6.47 1.84 -8.65
N GLU A 195 6.65 2.57 -9.75
CA GLU A 195 7.84 2.52 -10.60
C GLU A 195 9.09 3.02 -9.87
N LEU A 196 8.98 4.16 -9.19
CA LEU A 196 10.06 4.76 -8.40
C LEU A 196 10.39 3.89 -7.18
N PHE A 197 9.38 3.28 -6.56
CA PHE A 197 9.57 2.34 -5.45
C PHE A 197 10.40 1.12 -5.89
N ILE A 198 10.10 0.55 -7.06
CA ILE A 198 10.84 -0.60 -7.62
C ILE A 198 12.29 -0.21 -7.92
N GLU A 199 12.52 0.97 -8.52
CA GLU A 199 13.87 1.46 -8.83
C GLU A 199 14.72 1.60 -7.56
N VAL A 200 14.16 2.20 -6.51
CA VAL A 200 14.86 2.34 -5.22
C VAL A 200 15.17 0.98 -4.60
N ILE A 201 14.24 0.02 -4.63
CA ILE A 201 14.51 -1.33 -4.11
C ILE A 201 15.67 -1.99 -4.85
N LYS A 202 15.71 -1.88 -6.20
CA LYS A 202 16.80 -2.45 -7.01
C LYS A 202 18.14 -1.82 -6.65
N GLN A 203 18.22 -0.49 -6.61
CA GLN A 203 19.43 0.23 -6.23
C GLN A 203 19.94 -0.17 -4.85
N VAL A 204 19.02 -0.26 -3.87
CA VAL A 204 19.37 -0.70 -2.51
C VAL A 204 19.86 -2.14 -2.49
N LYS A 205 19.24 -3.02 -3.26
CA LYS A 205 19.63 -4.43 -3.36
C LYS A 205 21.04 -4.56 -3.96
N ASP A 206 21.34 -3.82 -5.02
CA ASP A 206 22.65 -3.84 -5.68
C ASP A 206 23.75 -3.35 -4.73
N VAL A 207 23.51 -2.23 -4.01
CA VAL A 207 24.43 -1.71 -2.99
C VAL A 207 24.63 -2.73 -1.85
N ALA A 208 23.56 -3.38 -1.39
CA ALA A 208 23.64 -4.38 -0.34
C ALA A 208 24.46 -5.62 -0.77
N ILE A 209 24.32 -6.06 -2.03
CA ILE A 209 25.10 -7.17 -2.58
C ILE A 209 26.58 -6.80 -2.67
N LEU A 210 26.89 -5.60 -3.18
CA LEU A 210 28.27 -5.11 -3.29
C LEU A 210 28.94 -4.97 -1.92
N SER A 211 28.21 -4.55 -0.89
CA SER A 211 28.74 -4.47 0.48
C SER A 211 29.06 -5.84 1.10
N LYS A 212 28.41 -6.91 0.63
CA LYS A 212 28.59 -8.28 1.15
C LYS A 212 29.81 -8.99 0.56
N TYR A 213 30.31 -8.52 -0.59
CA TYR A 213 31.49 -9.04 -1.28
C TYR A 213 32.46 -7.89 -1.59
N PRO A 214 33.20 -7.38 -0.60
CA PRO A 214 34.28 -6.44 -0.88
C PRO A 214 35.32 -7.15 -1.75
N GLN A 215 35.56 -6.60 -2.93
CA GLN A 215 36.65 -7.01 -3.82
C GLN A 215 38.00 -6.82 -3.13
#